data_AF-A0A923RSZ5-F1
#
_entry.id   AF-A0A923RSZ5-F1
#
_cell.length_a   1.000
_cell.length_b   1.000
_cell.length_c   1.000
_cell.angle_alpha   90.00
_cell.angle_beta   90.00
_cell.angle_gamma   90.00
#
_symmetry.space_group_name_H-M   'P 1'
#
loop_
_entity.id
_entity.type
_entity.pdbx_description
1 polymer ?
#
loop_
_entity_poly.entity_id
_entity_poly.type
_entity_poly.pdbx_seq_one_letter_code
_entity_poly.pdbx_strand_id
1 'polypeptide(L)' 'MTNMEKYKKTFMEAFDIKDENEVEALEYMGIEAWDSVGHMTLVALLEDAFDIMMDTDDIIDLSSYAKGIEILKNNYNVEF' A
#
# COMPACT_ATOMS: atom_id res chain seq x y z
N MET A 1 -6.24 10.73 -11.80
CA MET A 1 -5.33 9.60 -11.57
C MET A 1 -6.13 8.33 -11.64
N THR A 2 -5.58 7.28 -12.24
CA THR A 2 -6.11 5.92 -12.14
C THR A 2 -5.92 5.39 -10.72
N ASN A 3 -6.62 4.32 -10.35
CA ASN A 3 -6.42 3.67 -9.05
C ASN A 3 -5.01 3.10 -8.93
N MET A 4 -4.41 2.65 -10.03
CA MET A 4 -3.01 2.24 -10.08
C MET A 4 -2.05 3.41 -9.77
N GLU A 5 -2.23 4.57 -10.40
CA GLU A 5 -1.41 5.76 -10.11
C GLU A 5 -1.56 6.22 -8.66
N LYS A 6 -2.80 6.16 -8.14
CA LYS A 6 -3.11 6.53 -6.75
C LYS A 6 -2.43 5.60 -5.74
N TYR A 7 -2.53 4.30 -5.95
CA TYR A 7 -1.90 3.29 -5.11
C TYR A 7 -0.38 3.34 -5.19
N LYS A 8 0.17 3.55 -6.38
CA LYS A 8 1.61 3.74 -6.52
C LYS A 8 2.08 4.96 -5.73
N LYS A 9 1.34 6.06 -5.81
CA LYS A 9 1.65 7.29 -5.07
C LYS A 9 1.60 7.11 -3.56
N THR A 10 0.66 6.33 -3.01
CA THR A 10 0.60 6.09 -1.56
C THR A 10 1.84 5.35 -1.05
N PHE A 11 2.38 4.40 -1.82
CA PHE A 11 3.64 3.73 -1.48
C PHE A 11 4.84 4.68 -1.54
N MET A 12 4.91 5.50 -2.59
CA MET A 12 5.96 6.49 -2.73
C MET A 12 5.96 7.51 -1.58
N GLU A 13 4.77 7.95 -1.17
CA GLU A 13 4.60 8.90 -0.06
C GLU A 13 4.88 8.26 1.30
N ALA A 14 4.44 7.02 1.53
CA ALA A 14 4.69 6.30 2.78
C ALA A 14 6.19 6.08 3.05
N PHE A 15 6.96 5.82 2.00
CA PHE A 15 8.36 5.37 2.10
C PHE A 15 9.38 6.36 1.54
N ASP A 16 8.95 7.58 1.19
CA ASP A 16 9.78 8.62 0.55
C ASP A 16 10.56 8.12 -0.69
N ILE A 17 9.91 7.29 -1.50
CA ILE A 17 10.49 6.72 -2.72
C ILE A 17 10.26 7.67 -3.90
N LYS A 18 11.33 7.99 -4.63
CA LYS A 18 11.28 8.91 -5.78
C LYS A 18 11.14 8.19 -7.12
N ASP A 19 11.59 6.93 -7.22
CA ASP A 19 11.49 6.13 -8.43
C ASP A 19 10.28 5.21 -8.36
N GLU A 20 9.32 5.46 -9.25
CA GLU A 20 8.07 4.72 -9.37
C GLU A 20 8.26 3.25 -9.80
N ASN A 21 9.45 2.87 -10.26
CA ASN A 21 9.78 1.49 -10.61
C ASN A 21 10.22 0.67 -9.38
N GLU A 22 10.67 1.32 -8.32
CA GLU A 22 11.13 0.62 -7.10
C GLU A 22 9.97 0.08 -6.27
N VAL A 23 8.79 0.70 -6.37
CA VAL A 23 7.62 0.34 -5.56
C VAL A 23 7.01 -1.02 -5.91
N GLU A 24 7.07 -1.44 -7.17
CA GLU A 24 6.37 -2.65 -7.63
C GLU A 24 6.97 -3.95 -7.07
N ALA A 25 8.25 -3.90 -6.67
CA ALA A 25 8.97 -5.02 -6.09
C ALA A 25 9.06 -4.96 -4.56
N LEU A 26 8.38 -4.00 -3.92
CA LEU A 26 8.45 -3.86 -2.47
C LEU A 26 7.71 -4.98 -1.75
N GLU A 27 8.35 -5.45 -0.69
CA GLU A 27 7.83 -6.38 0.29
C GLU A 27 8.05 -5.83 1.69
N TYR A 28 7.22 -6.23 2.66
CA TYR A 28 7.36 -5.87 4.06
C TYR A 28 8.75 -6.26 4.57
N MET A 29 9.42 -5.35 5.28
CA MET A 29 10.83 -5.47 5.70
C MET A 29 11.84 -5.57 4.55
N GLY A 30 11.42 -5.36 3.30
CA GLY A 30 12.31 -5.33 2.12
C GLY A 30 13.16 -4.05 2.02
N ILE A 31 12.70 -2.96 2.66
CA ILE A 31 13.42 -1.71 2.82
C ILE A 31 13.34 -1.23 4.27
N GLU A 32 14.28 -0.39 4.70
CA GLU A 32 14.32 0.16 6.07
C GLU A 32 13.05 0.95 6.42
N ALA A 33 12.46 1.64 5.45
CA ALA A 33 11.25 2.43 5.65
C ALA A 33 9.97 1.58 5.80
N TRP A 34 9.97 0.32 5.38
CA TRP A 34 8.80 -0.57 5.47
C TRP A 34 8.93 -1.52 6.67
N ASP A 35 9.01 -0.92 7.86
CA ASP A 35 8.94 -1.60 9.15
C ASP A 35 7.50 -1.59 9.71
N SER A 36 7.33 -1.85 11.01
CA SER A 36 6.01 -1.82 11.66
C SER A 36 5.36 -0.43 11.70
N VAL A 37 6.14 0.66 11.76
CA VAL A 37 5.60 2.03 11.78
C VAL A 37 5.27 2.47 10.36
N GLY A 38 6.19 2.28 9.42
CA GLY A 38 5.97 2.58 8.00
C GLY A 38 4.80 1.79 7.41
N HIS A 39 4.60 0.54 7.86
CA HIS A 39 3.43 -0.23 7.48
C HIS A 39 2.11 0.44 7.93
N MET A 40 2.03 0.93 9.17
CA MET A 40 0.85 1.65 9.65
C MET A 40 0.65 3.00 8.93
N THR A 41 1.75 3.68 8.57
CA THR A 41 1.69 4.88 7.73
C THR A 41 1.12 4.59 6.35
N LEU A 42 1.57 3.50 5.70
CA LEU A 42 1.04 3.06 4.42
C LEU A 42 -0.46 2.76 4.51
N VAL A 43 -0.90 2.04 5.54
CA VAL A 43 -2.32 1.74 5.76
C VAL A 43 -3.13 3.03 5.89
N ALA A 44 -2.71 3.97 6.72
CA ALA A 44 -3.43 5.23 6.89
C ALA A 44 -3.56 6.02 5.56
N LEU A 45 -2.50 6.01 4.74
CA LEU A 45 -2.52 6.63 3.41
C LEU A 45 -3.42 5.87 2.42
N LEU A 46 -3.49 4.55 2.49
CA LEU A 46 -4.40 3.74 1.68
C LEU A 46 -5.86 3.96 2.08
N GLU A 47 -6.15 4.04 3.38
CA GLU A 47 -7.48 4.36 3.91
C GLU A 47 -7.95 5.74 3.44
N ASP A 48 -7.12 6.78 3.60
CA ASP A 48 -7.43 8.14 3.15
C ASP A 48 -7.54 8.22 1.62
N ALA A 49 -6.63 7.55 0.91
CA ALA A 49 -6.68 7.51 -0.54
C ALA A 49 -8.00 6.88 -0.98
N PHE A 50 -8.30 5.65 -0.60
CA PHE A 50 -9.43 4.91 -1.16
C PHE A 50 -10.77 5.17 -0.46
N ASP A 51 -10.80 5.99 0.59
CA ASP A 51 -11.97 6.23 1.45
C ASP A 51 -12.52 4.91 2.01
N ILE A 52 -11.59 4.10 2.54
CA ILE A 52 -11.85 2.77 3.10
C ILE A 52 -11.37 2.72 4.55
N MET A 53 -11.81 1.69 5.28
CA MET A 53 -11.31 1.36 6.60
C MET A 53 -10.81 -0.07 6.55
N MET A 54 -9.51 -0.27 6.72
CA MET A 54 -8.91 -1.59 6.59
C MET A 54 -9.10 -2.41 7.86
N ASP A 55 -9.51 -3.67 7.70
CA ASP A 55 -9.60 -4.61 8.80
C ASP A 55 -8.20 -5.03 9.29
N THR A 56 -8.10 -5.42 10.56
CA THR A 56 -6.81 -5.75 11.18
C THR A 56 -6.14 -6.95 10.50
N ASP A 57 -6.93 -7.91 10.02
CA ASP A 57 -6.42 -9.07 9.29
C ASP A 57 -5.81 -8.65 7.94
N ASP A 58 -6.44 -7.71 7.23
CA ASP A 58 -5.95 -7.18 5.95
C ASP A 58 -4.70 -6.31 6.11
N ILE A 59 -4.64 -5.56 7.21
CA ILE A 59 -3.43 -4.84 7.61
C ILE A 59 -2.29 -5.84 7.79
N ILE A 60 -2.47 -6.89 8.60
CA ILE A 60 -1.45 -7.91 8.84
C ILE A 60 -1.05 -8.64 7.54
N ASP A 61 -2.01 -8.90 6.65
CA ASP A 61 -1.78 -9.61 5.39
C ASP A 61 -1.10 -8.74 4.30
N LEU A 62 -1.09 -7.41 4.45
CA LEU A 62 -0.44 -6.45 3.54
C LEU A 62 1.10 -6.56 3.60
N SER A 63 1.61 -7.60 2.93
CA SER A 63 3.02 -8.00 2.99
C SER A 63 3.83 -7.62 1.75
N SER A 64 3.18 -7.13 0.68
CA SER A 64 3.86 -6.66 -0.53
C SER A 64 2.99 -5.72 -1.35
N TYR A 65 3.61 -5.01 -2.31
CA TYR A 65 2.89 -4.16 -3.26
C TYR A 65 1.85 -4.96 -4.06
N ALA A 66 2.22 -6.14 -4.56
CA ALA A 66 1.27 -7.01 -5.26
C ALA A 66 0.12 -7.44 -4.33
N LYS A 67 0.44 -7.77 -3.07
CA LYS A 67 -0.55 -8.24 -2.10
C LYS A 67 -1.57 -7.16 -1.75
N GLY A 68 -1.15 -5.90 -1.62
CA GLY A 68 -2.09 -4.81 -1.35
C GLY A 68 -3.07 -4.57 -2.49
N ILE A 69 -2.67 -4.76 -3.75
CA ILE A 69 -3.61 -4.72 -4.88
C ILE A 69 -4.66 -5.83 -4.76
N GLU A 70 -4.26 -7.06 -4.41
CA GLU A 70 -5.19 -8.17 -4.20
C GLU A 70 -6.20 -7.87 -3.10
N ILE A 71 -5.72 -7.35 -1.96
CA ILE A 71 -6.55 -6.99 -0.79
C ILE A 71 -7.57 -5.92 -1.18
N LEU A 72 -7.11 -4.83 -1.81
CA LEU A 72 -7.97 -3.73 -2.24
C LEU A 72 -9.02 -4.16 -3.27
N LYS A 73 -8.67 -5.06 -4.19
CA LYS A 73 -9.62 -5.64 -5.14
C LYS A 73 -10.66 -6.52 -4.46
N ASN A 74 -10.22 -7.47 -3.64
CA ASN A 74 -11.08 -8.54 -3.14
C ASN A 74 -11.96 -8.10 -1.98
N ASN A 75 -11.43 -7.24 -1.09
CA ASN A 75 -12.08 -6.92 0.18
C ASN A 75 -12.70 -5.52 0.17
N TYR A 76 -12.21 -4.62 -0.69
CA TYR A 76 -12.61 -3.21 -0.72
C TYR A 76 -13.21 -2.75 -2.06
N ASN A 77 -13.43 -3.66 -3.01
CA ASN A 77 -14.01 -3.40 -4.34
C ASN A 77 -13.29 -2.29 -5.14
N VAL A 78 -11.97 -2.13 -4.96
CA VAL A 78 -11.17 -1.17 -5.72
C VAL A 78 -10.72 -1.80 -7.05
N GLU A 79 -11.13 -1.22 -8.17
CA GLU A 79 -10.71 -1.68 -9.51
C GLU A 79 -9.38 -1.02 -9.94
N PHE A 80 -8.44 -1.80 -10.47
CA PHE A 80 -7.12 -1.31 -10.90
C PHE A 80 -6.87 -1.60 -12.38
#